data_AF-A0A1C3PGL9-F1
#
_entry.id   AF-A0A1C3PGL9-F1
#
_cell.length_a   1.000
_cell.length_b   1.000
_cell.length_c   1.000
_cell.angle_alpha   90.00
_cell.angle_beta   90.00
_cell.angle_gamma   90.00
#
_symmetry.space_group_name_H-M   'P 1'
#
loop_
_entity.id
_entity.type
_entity.pdbx_description
1 polymer ?
#
loop_
_entity_poly.entity_id
_entity_poly.type
_entity_poly.pdbx_seq_one_letter_code
_entity_poly.pdbx_strand_id
1 'polypeptide(L)'
;MAIHPVVRVHPETGERALFVSPSFTSGENEIIGFSQRQSYRILDLFYEQIARPEYTVRFRWSPGDVAFWDNRATAHLGPSDLNHLDFDRVLYRITLEGDIPVGVDGRQAELVAGQPFLAN
;
A
#
# COMPACT_ATOMS: atom_id res chain seq x y z
N MET A 1 -1.92 14.46 2.58
CA MET A 1 -0.85 14.21 1.60
C MET A 1 0.48 14.14 2.33
N ALA A 2 1.29 13.15 2.01
CA ALA A 2 2.59 12.95 2.60
C ALA A 2 3.57 12.41 1.55
N ILE A 3 4.85 12.71 1.73
CA ILE A 3 5.95 12.20 0.93
C ILE A 3 6.50 10.98 1.67
N HIS A 4 6.42 9.81 1.04
CA HIS A 4 6.92 8.56 1.60
C HIS A 4 8.15 8.07 0.83
N PRO A 5 9.04 7.28 1.50
CA PRO A 5 10.09 6.60 0.78
C PRO A 5 9.51 5.55 -0.16
N VAL A 6 10.03 5.49 -1.40
CA VAL A 6 9.67 4.43 -2.37
C VAL A 6 10.07 3.04 -1.86
N VAL A 7 11.12 2.97 -1.05
CA VAL A 7 11.55 1.75 -0.36
C VAL A 7 11.47 1.98 1.14
N ARG A 8 10.55 1.29 1.80
CA ARG A 8 10.40 1.32 3.26
C ARG A 8 11.27 0.23 3.89
N VAL A 9 11.98 0.57 4.96
CA VAL A 9 12.62 -0.41 5.84
C VAL A 9 11.59 -0.87 6.87
N HIS A 10 11.38 -2.18 6.97
CA HIS A 10 10.44 -2.77 7.91
C HIS A 10 10.97 -2.58 9.34
N PRO A 11 10.22 -1.94 10.26
CA PRO A 11 10.74 -1.52 11.56
C PRO A 11 11.11 -2.70 12.48
N GLU A 12 10.50 -3.87 12.29
CA GLU A 12 10.74 -5.05 13.13
C GLU A 12 11.71 -6.06 12.51
N THR A 13 11.79 -6.15 11.18
CA THR A 13 12.58 -7.18 10.49
C THR A 13 13.80 -6.63 9.77
N GLY A 14 13.85 -5.31 9.50
CA GLY A 14 14.90 -4.68 8.70
C GLY A 14 14.81 -4.95 7.19
N GLU A 15 13.82 -5.72 6.75
CA GLU A 15 13.59 -6.01 5.32
C GLU A 15 13.21 -4.74 4.55
N ARG A 16 13.47 -4.75 3.24
CA ARG A 16 13.19 -3.61 2.36
C ARG A 16 11.97 -3.91 1.50
N ALA A 17 10.88 -3.20 1.75
CA ALA A 17 9.64 -3.33 0.99
C ALA A 17 9.55 -2.23 -0.07
N LEU A 18 9.13 -2.61 -1.29
CA LEU A 18 8.77 -1.66 -2.34
C LEU A 18 7.41 -1.03 -1.97
N PHE A 19 7.47 0.19 -1.44
CA PHE A 19 6.36 0.85 -0.73
C PHE A 19 5.63 1.82 -1.65
N VAL A 20 5.02 1.27 -2.70
CA VAL A 20 4.21 2.00 -3.69
C VAL A 20 2.82 1.38 -3.78
N SER A 21 1.82 2.17 -4.16
CA SER A 21 0.45 1.69 -4.30
C SER A 21 -0.26 2.36 -5.48
N PRO A 22 -0.74 1.61 -6.49
CA PRO A 22 -1.46 2.19 -7.62
C PRO A 22 -2.64 3.09 -7.23
N SER A 23 -3.26 2.83 -6.07
CA SER A 23 -4.41 3.59 -5.55
C SER A 23 -4.03 4.92 -4.89
N PHE A 24 -2.78 5.10 -4.46
CA PHE A 24 -2.35 6.26 -3.67
C PHE A 24 -1.13 6.99 -4.25
N THR A 25 -0.31 6.33 -5.09
CA THR A 25 0.86 6.90 -5.76
C THR A 25 0.63 7.03 -7.27
N SER A 26 -0.52 7.54 -7.70
CA SER A 26 -0.84 7.73 -9.12
C SER A 26 -1.30 9.15 -9.46
N GLY A 27 -1.39 9.46 -10.76
CA GLY A 27 -1.83 10.76 -11.26
C GLY A 27 -0.83 11.88 -10.97
N GLU A 28 -1.22 12.81 -10.12
CA GLU A 28 -0.38 13.95 -9.68
C GLU A 28 0.67 13.55 -8.63
N ASN A 29 0.60 12.33 -8.09
CA ASN A 29 1.59 11.81 -7.15
C ASN A 29 2.79 11.27 -7.91
N GLU A 30 3.96 11.89 -7.71
CA GLU A 30 5.20 11.59 -8.43
C GLU A 30 6.34 11.13 -7.53
N ILE A 31 7.31 10.45 -8.12
CA ILE A 31 8.62 10.22 -7.50
C ILE A 31 9.41 11.51 -7.59
N ILE A 32 9.68 12.10 -6.43
CA ILE A 32 10.42 13.36 -6.30
C ILE A 32 11.80 13.25 -6.94
N GLY A 33 12.20 14.31 -7.64
CA GLY A 33 13.50 14.41 -8.32
C GLY A 33 13.49 13.88 -9.76
N PHE A 34 12.36 13.40 -10.26
CA PHE A 34 12.15 13.02 -11.66
C PHE A 34 11.15 13.95 -12.33
N SER A 35 11.24 14.09 -13.65
CA SER A 35 10.12 14.67 -14.41
C SER A 35 8.88 13.76 -14.29
N GLN A 36 7.69 14.34 -14.39
CA GLN A 36 6.43 13.59 -14.35
C GLN A 36 6.43 12.36 -15.28
N ARG A 37 6.94 12.52 -16.52
CA ARG A 37 7.04 11.42 -17.49
C ARG A 37 7.98 10.30 -17.02
N GLN A 38 9.11 10.65 -16.40
CA GLN A 38 10.04 9.66 -15.85
C GLN A 38 9.43 8.95 -14.64
N SER A 39 8.84 9.71 -13.72
CA SER A 39 8.14 9.18 -12.55
C SER A 39 7.08 8.16 -12.95
N TYR A 40 6.22 8.50 -13.92
CA TYR A 40 5.17 7.61 -14.42
C TYR A 40 5.75 6.28 -14.93
N ARG A 41 6.79 6.32 -15.76
CA ARG A 41 7.41 5.10 -16.30
C ARG A 41 8.06 4.24 -15.23
N ILE A 42 8.67 4.84 -14.21
CA ILE A 42 9.26 4.10 -13.09
C ILE A 42 8.16 3.44 -12.25
N LEU A 43 7.08 4.17 -11.95
CA LEU A 43 5.95 3.65 -11.19
C LEU A 43 5.25 2.50 -11.94
N ASP A 44 5.05 2.61 -13.26
CA ASP A 44 4.51 1.52 -14.07
C ASP A 44 5.33 0.23 -13.90
N LEU A 45 6.66 0.30 -13.99
CA LEU A 45 7.55 -0.85 -13.79
C LEU A 45 7.41 -1.45 -12.38
N PHE A 46 7.28 -0.60 -11.36
CA PHE A 46 7.09 -1.08 -9.99
C PHE A 46 5.72 -1.73 -9.79
N TYR A 47 4.66 -1.18 -10.40
CA TYR A 47 3.32 -1.76 -10.34
C TYR A 47 3.25 -3.11 -11.04
N GLU A 48 3.86 -3.23 -12.22
CA GLU A 48 4.00 -4.51 -12.91
C GLU A 48 4.73 -5.53 -12.03
N GLN A 49 5.82 -5.12 -11.37
CA GLN A 49 6.61 -6.02 -10.54
C GLN A 49 5.87 -6.49 -9.28
N ILE A 50 5.19 -5.60 -8.53
CA ILE A 50 4.47 -5.99 -7.30
C ILE A 50 3.19 -6.80 -7.59
N ALA A 51 2.65 -6.70 -8.81
CA ALA A 51 1.43 -7.40 -9.21
C ALA A 51 1.68 -8.80 -9.80
N ARG A 52 2.94 -9.24 -9.91
CA ARG A 52 3.28 -10.57 -10.45
C ARG A 52 2.64 -11.69 -9.63
N PRO A 53 2.01 -12.69 -10.26
CA PRO A 53 1.30 -13.76 -9.54
C PRO A 53 2.13 -14.48 -8.48
N GLU A 54 3.44 -14.63 -8.73
CA GLU A 54 4.39 -15.28 -7.80
C GLU A 54 4.50 -14.60 -6.43
N TYR A 55 4.10 -13.33 -6.30
CA TYR A 55 4.11 -12.59 -5.03
C TYR A 55 2.72 -12.47 -4.39
N THR A 56 1.71 -13.11 -5.00
CA THR A 56 0.32 -12.91 -4.61
C THR A 56 -0.28 -14.14 -3.95
N VAL A 57 -1.26 -13.89 -3.09
CA VAL A 57 -2.19 -14.90 -2.58
C VAL A 57 -3.62 -14.41 -2.82
N ARG A 58 -4.52 -15.31 -3.20
CA ARG A 58 -5.94 -15.01 -3.35
C ARG A 58 -6.73 -15.71 -2.25
N PHE A 59 -7.49 -14.93 -1.49
CA PHE A 59 -8.30 -15.43 -0.38
C PHE A 59 -9.78 -15.45 -0.77
N ARG A 60 -10.44 -16.60 -0.64
CA ARG A 60 -11.89 -16.75 -0.86
C ARG A 60 -12.57 -16.80 0.51
N TRP A 61 -13.30 -15.73 0.82
CA TRP A 61 -14.02 -15.57 2.08
C TRP A 61 -15.13 -16.61 2.27
N SER A 62 -15.24 -17.12 3.49
CA SER A 62 -16.38 -17.86 4.05
C SER A 62 -16.87 -17.20 5.35
N PRO A 63 -18.12 -17.45 5.77
CA PRO A 63 -18.62 -16.94 7.04
C PRO A 63 -17.72 -17.36 8.22
N GLY A 64 -17.29 -16.38 9.03
CA GLY A 64 -16.41 -16.60 10.18
C GLY A 64 -14.92 -16.44 9.89
N ASP A 65 -14.52 -16.32 8.62
CA ASP A 65 -13.11 -16.11 8.27
C ASP A 65 -12.60 -14.74 8.72
N VAL A 66 -11.32 -14.69 9.07
CA VAL A 66 -10.58 -13.47 9.38
C VAL A 66 -9.29 -13.46 8.57
N ALA A 67 -9.03 -12.33 7.91
CA ALA A 67 -7.72 -12.04 7.34
C ALA A 67 -7.03 -10.97 8.20
N PHE A 68 -5.79 -11.23 8.57
CA PHE A 68 -4.93 -10.28 9.24
C PHE A 68 -3.61 -10.18 8.49
N TRP A 69 -3.20 -8.97 8.15
CA TRP A 69 -2.04 -8.74 7.28
C TRP A 69 -1.22 -7.53 7.75
N ASP A 70 0.06 -7.52 7.39
CA ASP A 70 0.98 -6.43 7.68
C ASP A 70 1.00 -5.40 6.54
N ASN A 71 0.38 -4.22 6.76
CA ASN A 71 0.35 -3.12 5.78
C ASN A 71 1.74 -2.52 5.49
N ARG A 72 2.75 -2.82 6.30
CA ARG A 72 4.12 -2.30 6.12
C ARG A 72 4.87 -3.07 5.01
N ALA A 73 4.39 -4.26 4.66
CA ALA A 73 5.02 -5.16 3.71
C ALA A 73 4.06 -5.67 2.61
N THR A 74 2.81 -5.23 2.58
CA THR A 74 1.80 -5.75 1.64
C THR A 74 0.97 -4.65 0.99
N ALA A 75 0.54 -4.91 -0.24
CA ALA A 75 -0.59 -4.25 -0.89
C ALA A 75 -1.71 -5.28 -1.06
N HIS A 76 -2.97 -4.83 -1.05
CA HIS A 76 -4.12 -5.72 -1.25
C HIS A 76 -5.12 -5.11 -2.23
N LEU A 77 -5.85 -5.98 -2.90
CA LEU A 77 -6.86 -5.62 -3.89
C LEU A 77 -8.24 -6.10 -3.43
N GLY A 78 -9.19 -5.17 -3.32
CA GLY A 78 -10.58 -5.51 -3.10
C GLY A 78 -11.19 -6.15 -4.36
N PRO A 79 -12.11 -7.12 -4.21
CA PRO A 79 -12.77 -7.74 -5.36
C PRO A 79 -13.62 -6.71 -6.13
N SER A 80 -13.42 -6.64 -7.44
CA SER A 80 -14.24 -5.84 -8.37
C SER A 80 -15.31 -6.66 -9.08
N ASP A 81 -15.27 -7.99 -8.93
CA ASP A 81 -16.17 -8.95 -9.56
C ASP A 81 -17.46 -9.16 -8.77
N LEU A 82 -17.87 -8.26 -7.87
CA LEU A 82 -19.03 -8.51 -7.01
C LEU A 82 -20.39 -8.32 -7.69
N ASN A 83 -20.44 -7.61 -8.83
CA ASN A 83 -21.70 -7.19 -9.45
C ASN A 83 -22.57 -8.32 -10.02
N HIS A 84 -22.05 -9.55 -10.12
CA HIS A 84 -22.79 -10.71 -10.60
C HIS A 84 -23.41 -11.55 -9.47
N LEU A 85 -23.27 -11.10 -8.22
CA LEU A 85 -23.72 -11.82 -7.03
C LEU A 85 -25.04 -11.23 -6.54
N ASP A 86 -26.08 -12.06 -6.41
CA ASP A 86 -27.37 -11.68 -5.82
C ASP A 86 -27.37 -11.88 -4.28
N PHE A 87 -26.29 -11.49 -3.60
CA PHE A 87 -26.21 -11.55 -2.14
C PHE A 87 -25.41 -10.39 -1.53
N ASP A 88 -25.82 -9.99 -0.33
CA ASP A 88 -25.11 -8.97 0.44
C ASP A 88 -23.76 -9.48 0.95
N ARG A 89 -22.74 -8.64 0.84
CA ARG A 89 -21.41 -8.89 1.40
C ARG A 89 -21.03 -7.78 2.39
N VAL A 90 -21.05 -8.10 3.67
CA VAL A 90 -20.66 -7.19 4.76
C VAL A 90 -19.39 -7.71 5.44
N LEU A 91 -18.41 -6.83 5.63
CA LEU A 91 -17.20 -7.11 6.40
C LEU A 91 -16.97 -5.98 7.40
N TYR A 92 -16.34 -6.32 8.51
CA TYR A 92 -15.88 -5.37 9.50
C TYR A 92 -14.35 -5.36 9.48
N ARG A 93 -13.76 -4.17 9.61
CA ARG A 93 -12.30 -3.99 9.62
C ARG A 93 -11.90 -3.16 10.82
N ILE A 94 -10.88 -3.65 11.53
CA ILE A 94 -10.12 -2.90 12.52
C ILE A 94 -8.72 -2.71 11.95
N THR A 95 -8.16 -1.52 12.13
CA THR A 95 -6.80 -1.19 11.72
C THR A 95 -6.01 -0.80 12.96
N LEU A 96 -4.78 -1.30 13.07
CA LEU A 96 -3.85 -0.89 14.11
C LEU A 96 -3.10 0.36 13.66
N GLU A 97 -2.89 1.30 14.57
CA GLU A 97 -2.05 2.47 14.32
C GLU A 97 -0.62 2.03 13.97
N GLY A 98 -0.02 2.70 12.98
CA GLY A 98 1.33 2.43 12.51
C GLY A 98 2.29 3.56 12.83
N ASP A 99 3.58 3.28 12.65
CA ASP A 99 4.67 4.25 12.75
C ASP A 99 4.89 5.04 11.44
N ILE A 100 5.70 6.09 11.52
CA ILE A 100 6.11 6.89 10.36
C ILE A 100 7.11 6.07 9.51
N PRO A 101 6.85 5.81 8.23
CA PRO A 101 7.76 5.03 7.39
C PRO A 101 9.16 5.66 7.27
N VAL A 102 10.19 4.82 7.34
CA VAL A 102 11.61 5.20 7.21
C VAL A 102 12.21 4.58 5.96
N GLY A 103 12.95 5.38 5.19
CA GLY A 103 13.66 4.95 3.99
C GLY A 103 14.99 4.27 4.27
N VAL A 104 15.60 3.69 3.23
CA VAL A 104 16.94 3.07 3.31
C VAL A 104 18.05 4.06 3.66
N ASP A 105 17.80 5.36 3.48
CA ASP A 105 18.69 6.47 3.85
C ASP A 105 18.43 7.00 5.27
N GLY A 106 17.52 6.37 6.02
CA GLY A 106 17.16 6.76 7.38
C GLY A 106 16.19 7.94 7.46
N ARG A 107 15.73 8.50 6.33
CA ARG A 107 14.76 9.61 6.34
C ARG A 107 13.35 9.11 6.62
N GLN A 108 12.65 9.84 7.47
CA GLN A 108 11.23 9.64 7.74
C GLN A 108 10.36 10.26 6.65
N ALA A 109 9.16 9.72 6.46
CA ALA A 109 8.13 10.33 5.63
C ALA A 109 7.76 11.74 6.14
N GLU A 110 7.45 12.64 5.20
CA GLU A 110 7.13 14.04 5.49
C GLU A 110 5.63 14.30 5.27
N LEU A 111 4.97 14.92 6.24
CA LEU A 111 3.57 15.35 6.09
C LEU A 111 3.53 16.68 5.33
N VAL A 112 2.88 16.68 4.16
CA VAL A 112 2.74 17.91 3.34
C VAL A 112 1.41 18.61 3.60
N ALA A 113 0.33 17.84 3.82
CA ALA A 113 -0.99 18.40 4.12
C ALA A 113 -1.87 17.40 4.89
N GLY A 114 -2.77 17.92 5.72
CA GLY A 114 -3.67 17.11 6.57
C GLY A 114 -3.15 16.97 8.00
N GLN A 115 -3.67 15.98 8.73
CA GLN A 115 -3.24 15.67 10.10
C GLN A 115 -2.84 14.19 10.21
N PRO A 116 -1.92 13.85 11.14
CA PRO A 116 -1.62 12.46 11.44
C PRO A 116 -2.86 11.69 11.88
N PHE A 117 -2.95 10.43 11.49
CA PHE A 117 -3.92 9.52 12.06
C PHE A 117 -3.45 9.14 13.47
N LEU A 118 -4.32 9.34 14.46
CA LEU A 118 -4.11 8.94 15.84
C LEU A 118 -5.32 8.11 16.27
N ALA A 119 -5.11 6.87 16.70
CA ALA A 119 -6.16 6.05 17.26
C ALA A 119 -6.40 6.50 18.71
N ASN A 120 -7.50 7.25 18.93
CA ASN A 120 -7.96 7.64 20.26
C ASN A 120 -8.91 6.61 20.86
#